data_AF-A0ABD5W8H1-F1
#
_entry.id   AF-A0ABD5W8H1-F1
#
_cell.length_a   1.000
_cell.length_b   1.000
_cell.length_c   1.000
_cell.angle_alpha   90.00
_cell.angle_beta   90.00
_cell.angle_gamma   90.00
#
_symmetry.space_group_name_H-M   'P 1'
#
loop_
_entity.id
_entity.type
_entity.pdbx_description
1 polymer ?
#
loop_
_entity_poly.entity_id
_entity_poly.type
_entity_poly.pdbx_seq_one_letter_code
_entity_poly.pdbx_strand_id
1 'polypeptide(L)'
;MTSREDTAGGIVGSLHNGYELEIDNSFATGQISGRDTGGLVGEIGSGGDVDLEDSYWDNKTTGQSAAVGDGSADTTTNVEGLTTSQMAGNDADKNMELDFKEIWRTVSGSYPKFQWES
;
A
#
# COMPACT_ATOMS: atom_id res chain seq x y z
N MET A 1 7.49 19.17 -23.80
CA MET A 1 8.07 17.85 -23.46
C MET A 1 7.30 17.38 -22.24
N THR A 2 6.32 16.49 -22.42
CA THR A 2 5.54 15.90 -21.32
C THR A 2 6.18 14.54 -21.04
N SER A 3 6.89 14.39 -19.93
CA SER A 3 7.31 13.07 -19.47
C SER A 3 6.06 12.25 -19.12
N ARG A 4 6.09 10.96 -19.43
CA ARG A 4 5.11 9.97 -18.98
C ARG A 4 5.51 9.48 -17.59
N GLU A 5 5.79 10.34 -16.60
CA GLU A 5 6.58 9.85 -15.44
C GLU A 5 6.31 10.57 -14.11
N ASP A 6 5.07 10.98 -13.82
CA ASP A 6 4.69 11.28 -12.43
C ASP A 6 3.81 10.14 -11.89
N THR A 7 4.26 8.91 -12.08
CA THR A 7 3.60 7.73 -11.51
C THR A 7 4.13 7.51 -10.09
N ALA A 8 3.24 7.39 -9.10
CA ALA A 8 3.63 7.19 -7.72
C ALA A 8 2.69 6.22 -6.98
N GLY A 9 3.29 5.22 -6.32
CA GLY A 9 2.60 4.37 -5.36
C GLY A 9 3.26 4.45 -4.00
N GLY A 10 2.52 4.13 -2.95
CA GLY A 10 3.03 4.17 -1.58
C GLY A 10 4.12 3.14 -1.31
N ILE A 11 4.14 2.06 -2.09
CA ILE A 11 5.13 0.98 -2.02
C ILE A 11 5.92 0.91 -3.34
N VAL A 12 5.22 0.88 -4.49
CA VAL A 12 5.85 0.77 -5.82
C VAL A 12 5.37 1.88 -6.75
N GLY A 13 6.32 2.58 -7.38
CA GLY A 13 6.03 3.61 -8.38
C GLY A 13 5.38 3.01 -9.65
N SER A 14 6.12 2.16 -10.37
CA SER A 14 5.62 1.49 -11.56
C SER A 14 6.22 0.08 -11.71
N LEU A 15 5.40 -0.86 -12.15
CA LEU A 15 5.84 -2.17 -12.61
C LEU A 15 5.90 -2.17 -14.14
N HIS A 16 7.04 -2.55 -14.69
CA HIS A 16 7.24 -2.62 -16.14
C HIS A 16 6.67 -3.94 -16.71
N ASN A 17 6.40 -3.94 -18.01
CA ASN A 17 5.78 -5.06 -18.72
C ASN A 17 6.54 -6.39 -18.52
N GLY A 18 5.80 -7.47 -18.27
CA GLY A 18 6.33 -8.83 -18.20
C GLY A 18 7.06 -9.18 -16.91
N TYR A 19 6.93 -8.34 -15.87
CA TYR A 19 7.43 -8.62 -14.52
C TYR A 19 6.29 -9.02 -13.61
N GLU A 20 6.61 -9.86 -12.63
CA GLU A 20 5.70 -10.30 -11.56
C GLU A 20 6.19 -9.68 -10.24
N LEU A 21 5.26 -9.23 -9.42
CA LEU A 21 5.53 -8.63 -8.12
C LEU A 21 4.51 -9.09 -7.09
N GLU A 22 5.01 -9.53 -5.93
CA GLU A 22 4.20 -9.80 -4.75
C GLU A 22 4.42 -8.67 -3.73
N ILE A 23 3.33 -8.07 -3.26
CA ILE A 23 3.34 -7.12 -2.14
C ILE A 23 2.49 -7.72 -1.03
N ASP A 24 3.18 -8.07 0.06
CA ASP A 24 2.59 -8.72 1.22
C ASP A 24 2.91 -7.96 2.51
N ASN A 25 2.03 -8.05 3.50
CA ASN A 25 2.26 -7.60 4.87
C ASN A 25 2.77 -6.15 5.00
N SER A 26 2.23 -5.25 4.17
CA SER A 26 2.78 -3.92 3.95
C SER A 26 1.74 -2.80 4.09
N PHE A 27 2.19 -1.58 4.39
CA PHE A 27 1.28 -0.44 4.36
C PHE A 27 1.92 0.90 4.00
N ALA A 28 1.11 1.84 3.50
CA ALA A 28 1.54 3.18 3.12
C ALA A 28 0.77 4.28 3.87
N THR A 29 1.50 5.30 4.34
CA THR A 29 0.93 6.42 5.13
C THR A 29 1.39 7.79 4.67
N GLY A 30 2.43 7.87 3.84
CA GLY A 30 2.94 9.13 3.32
C GLY A 30 2.01 9.75 2.27
N GLN A 31 2.03 11.07 2.14
CA GLN A 31 1.30 11.76 1.08
C GLN A 31 1.81 11.30 -0.29
N ILE A 32 0.89 10.93 -1.19
CA ILE A 32 1.20 10.52 -2.55
C ILE A 32 0.69 11.60 -3.51
N SER A 33 1.54 12.04 -4.42
CA SER A 33 1.22 13.05 -5.44
C SER A 33 1.86 12.69 -6.76
N GLY A 34 1.09 12.82 -7.84
CA GLY A 34 1.50 12.47 -9.19
C GLY A 34 0.31 12.52 -10.15
N ARG A 35 0.51 12.07 -11.37
CA ARG A 35 -0.53 11.96 -12.40
C ARG A 35 -1.29 10.64 -12.28
N ASP A 36 -0.55 9.54 -12.19
CA ASP A 36 -1.08 8.18 -12.07
C ASP A 36 -0.66 7.66 -10.69
N THR A 37 -1.58 7.71 -9.73
CA THR A 37 -1.28 7.46 -8.31
C THR A 37 -2.16 6.39 -7.71
N GLY A 38 -1.57 5.48 -6.95
CA GLY A 38 -2.28 4.47 -6.16
C GLY A 38 -1.76 4.43 -4.73
N GLY A 39 -2.60 3.94 -3.81
CA GLY A 39 -2.26 3.82 -2.39
C GLY A 39 -1.05 2.91 -2.16
N LEU A 40 -0.89 1.86 -2.99
CA LEU A 40 0.20 0.89 -2.92
C LEU A 40 1.06 0.92 -4.18
N VAL A 41 0.44 0.85 -5.36
CA VAL A 41 1.12 0.77 -6.67
C VAL A 41 0.65 1.92 -7.56
N GLY A 42 1.58 2.65 -8.18
CA GLY A 42 1.21 3.74 -9.08
C GLY A 42 0.71 3.25 -10.44
N GLU A 43 1.49 2.43 -11.15
CA GLU A 43 1.14 1.86 -12.45
C GLU A 43 1.57 0.40 -12.57
N ILE A 44 0.73 -0.41 -13.19
CA ILE A 44 1.04 -1.77 -13.64
C ILE A 44 1.06 -1.77 -15.17
N GLY A 45 2.26 -1.94 -15.74
CA GLY A 45 2.47 -2.01 -17.18
C GLY A 45 1.79 -3.23 -17.81
N SER A 46 1.59 -3.17 -19.13
CA SER A 46 0.95 -4.24 -19.89
C SER A 46 1.68 -5.58 -19.72
N GLY A 47 0.95 -6.60 -19.26
CA GLY A 47 1.51 -7.93 -18.99
C GLY A 47 2.41 -7.98 -17.77
N GLY A 48 2.42 -6.94 -16.94
CA GLY A 48 2.88 -7.05 -15.56
C GLY A 48 1.82 -7.74 -14.71
N ASP A 49 2.27 -8.44 -13.69
CA ASP A 49 1.44 -9.19 -12.75
C ASP A 49 1.74 -8.70 -11.33
N VAL A 50 0.70 -8.37 -10.57
CA VAL A 50 0.84 -7.92 -9.19
C VAL A 50 -0.14 -8.66 -8.32
N ASP A 51 0.42 -9.39 -7.36
CA ASP A 51 -0.32 -10.00 -6.26
C ASP A 51 -0.22 -9.11 -5.03
N LEU A 52 -1.37 -8.79 -4.45
CA LEU A 52 -1.47 -7.96 -3.25
C LEU A 52 -2.13 -8.77 -2.12
N GLU A 53 -1.41 -8.93 -1.03
CA GLU A 53 -1.90 -9.63 0.17
C GLU A 53 -1.64 -8.79 1.42
N ASP A 54 -2.58 -8.82 2.37
CA ASP A 54 -2.48 -8.17 3.70
C ASP A 54 -1.87 -6.77 3.66
N SER A 55 -2.31 -5.96 2.68
CA SER A 55 -1.67 -4.70 2.34
C SER A 55 -2.64 -3.52 2.33
N TYR A 56 -2.23 -2.43 2.97
CA TYR A 56 -3.15 -1.34 3.34
C TYR A 56 -2.57 0.04 3.06
N TRP A 57 -3.43 1.04 2.89
CA TRP A 57 -2.97 2.42 2.80
C TRP A 57 -3.90 3.37 3.55
N ASP A 58 -3.33 4.43 4.11
CA ASP A 58 -4.12 5.46 4.78
C ASP A 58 -4.74 6.39 3.73
N ASN A 59 -6.04 6.22 3.45
CA ASN A 59 -6.76 6.98 2.45
C ASN A 59 -6.93 8.48 2.79
N LYS A 60 -6.61 8.89 4.03
CA LYS A 60 -6.65 10.29 4.47
C LYS A 60 -5.31 10.97 4.26
N THR A 61 -4.21 10.31 4.59
CA THR A 61 -2.88 10.91 4.48
C THR A 61 -2.26 10.73 3.10
N THR A 62 -2.46 9.57 2.46
CA THR A 62 -2.00 9.32 1.08
C THR A 62 -2.82 10.11 0.05
N GLY A 63 -4.09 10.41 0.38
CA GLY A 63 -5.06 11.01 -0.53
C GLY A 63 -5.60 10.07 -1.61
N GLN A 64 -5.30 8.76 -1.52
CA GLN A 64 -5.63 7.79 -2.57
C GLN A 64 -6.90 6.98 -2.21
N SER A 65 -7.78 6.81 -3.20
CA SER A 65 -9.00 5.99 -3.05
C SER A 65 -8.86 4.55 -3.53
N ALA A 66 -7.80 4.23 -4.27
CA ALA A 66 -7.55 2.91 -4.85
C ALA A 66 -6.14 2.42 -4.52
N ALA A 67 -5.94 1.10 -4.47
CA ALA A 67 -4.63 0.48 -4.25
C ALA A 67 -3.68 0.71 -5.43
N VAL A 68 -4.21 0.58 -6.64
CA VAL A 68 -3.50 0.72 -7.92
C VAL A 68 -4.02 1.97 -8.64
N GLY A 69 -3.12 2.81 -9.15
CA GLY A 69 -3.47 4.02 -9.90
C GLY A 69 -3.86 3.75 -11.34
N ASP A 70 -2.99 3.07 -12.08
CA ASP A 70 -3.22 2.61 -13.46
C ASP A 70 -2.89 1.11 -13.61
N GLY A 71 -3.73 0.38 -14.34
CA GLY A 71 -3.70 -1.08 -14.42
C GLY A 71 -4.52 -1.79 -13.32
N SER A 72 -4.34 -3.10 -13.22
CA SER A 72 -5.06 -3.97 -12.28
C SER A 72 -4.10 -4.99 -11.67
N ALA A 73 -4.23 -5.22 -10.36
CA ALA A 73 -3.63 -6.39 -9.72
C ALA A 73 -4.33 -7.67 -10.20
N ASP A 74 -3.59 -8.79 -10.25
CA ASP A 74 -4.15 -10.08 -10.63
C ASP A 74 -4.89 -10.69 -9.45
N THR A 75 -4.23 -10.78 -8.29
CA THR A 75 -4.87 -11.19 -7.05
C THR A 75 -4.87 -10.07 -6.00
N THR A 76 -5.96 -10.04 -5.21
CA THR A 76 -6.10 -9.15 -4.07
C THR A 76 -6.74 -9.89 -2.91
N THR A 77 -6.03 -10.01 -1.80
CA THR A 77 -6.50 -10.62 -0.56
C THR A 77 -6.26 -9.64 0.59
N ASN A 78 -7.32 -9.23 1.31
CA ASN A 78 -7.24 -8.28 2.41
C ASN A 78 -6.58 -6.92 2.05
N VAL A 79 -6.88 -6.40 0.87
CA VAL A 79 -6.31 -5.14 0.35
C VAL A 79 -7.31 -4.00 0.49
N GLU A 80 -7.08 -3.05 1.39
CA GLU A 80 -8.03 -1.97 1.66
C GLU A 80 -7.39 -0.62 2.01
N GLY A 81 -8.03 0.46 1.54
CA GLY A 81 -7.72 1.82 1.93
C GLY A 81 -8.47 2.22 3.19
N LEU A 82 -7.76 2.32 4.30
CA LEU A 82 -8.32 2.57 5.62
C LEU A 82 -8.13 4.02 6.06
N THR A 83 -8.87 4.45 7.08
CA THR A 83 -8.63 5.74 7.73
C THR A 83 -7.43 5.67 8.69
N THR A 84 -6.82 6.82 8.97
CA THR A 84 -5.75 6.93 9.99
C THR A 84 -6.13 6.30 11.33
N SER A 85 -7.37 6.47 11.79
CA SER A 85 -7.84 5.87 13.05
C SER A 85 -7.91 4.35 12.99
N GLN A 86 -8.27 3.77 11.83
CA GLN A 86 -8.33 2.32 11.67
C GLN A 86 -6.93 1.70 11.60
N MET A 87 -5.95 2.43 11.08
CA MET A 87 -4.56 1.96 10.93
C MET A 87 -3.66 2.23 12.13
N ALA A 88 -4.17 2.82 13.21
CA ALA A 88 -3.35 3.25 14.35
C ALA A 88 -3.80 2.63 15.67
N GLY A 89 -2.89 2.55 16.63
CA GLY A 89 -3.20 2.04 17.97
C GLY A 89 -3.76 0.62 17.97
N ASN A 90 -4.67 0.36 18.90
CA ASN A 90 -5.35 -0.95 19.05
C ASN A 90 -6.49 -1.16 18.04
N ASP A 91 -6.65 -0.28 17.07
CA ASP A 91 -7.59 -0.50 15.97
C ASP A 91 -6.85 -1.09 14.77
N ALA A 92 -5.53 -0.90 14.66
CA ALA A 92 -4.72 -1.49 13.60
C ALA A 92 -4.84 -3.02 13.55
N ASP A 93 -4.73 -3.71 14.69
CA ASP A 93 -4.84 -5.18 14.78
C ASP A 93 -6.27 -5.73 14.60
N LYS A 94 -7.27 -4.84 14.52
CA LYS A 94 -8.67 -5.22 14.26
C LYS A 94 -9.10 -4.96 12.83
N ASN A 95 -8.44 -4.03 12.15
CA ASN A 95 -8.79 -3.62 10.79
C ASN A 95 -7.77 -4.11 9.75
N MET A 96 -6.62 -4.60 10.20
CA MET A 96 -5.54 -5.05 9.34
C MET A 96 -5.12 -6.47 9.75
N GLU A 97 -4.96 -7.33 8.76
CA GLU A 97 -4.51 -8.73 8.90
C GLU A 97 -2.98 -8.83 8.75
N LEU A 98 -2.24 -7.76 9.06
CA LEU A 98 -0.79 -7.81 9.15
C LEU A 98 -0.34 -8.86 10.17
N ASP A 99 0.87 -9.40 9.98
CA ASP A 99 1.48 -10.30 10.95
C ASP A 99 1.91 -9.55 12.23
N PHE A 100 0.95 -9.37 13.14
CA PHE A 100 1.17 -8.83 14.48
C PHE A 100 1.80 -9.83 15.45
N LYS A 101 2.05 -11.09 15.02
CA LYS A 101 2.70 -12.11 15.86
C LYS A 101 4.21 -12.04 15.71
N GLU A 102 4.72 -11.85 14.50
CA GLU A 102 6.16 -11.90 14.22
C GLU A 102 6.75 -10.59 13.69
N ILE A 103 6.01 -9.82 12.88
CA ILE A 103 6.56 -8.67 12.13
C ILE A 103 6.21 -7.35 12.81
N TRP A 104 4.92 -7.11 13.00
CA TRP A 104 4.38 -5.83 13.40
C TRP A 104 3.98 -5.84 14.87
N ARG A 105 3.96 -4.65 15.48
CA ARG A 105 3.30 -4.38 16.76
C ARG A 105 2.45 -3.13 16.66
N THR A 106 1.31 -3.14 17.34
CA THR A 106 0.50 -1.94 17.52
C THR A 106 1.23 -0.92 18.40
N VAL A 107 1.04 0.36 18.11
CA VAL A 107 1.65 1.46 18.87
C VAL A 107 0.55 2.47 19.20
N SER A 108 0.37 2.77 20.49
CA SER A 108 -0.65 3.73 20.92
C SER A 108 -0.46 5.09 20.23
N GLY A 109 -1.49 5.54 19.51
CA GLY A 109 -1.49 6.84 18.82
C GLY A 109 -0.61 6.92 17.57
N SER A 110 -0.09 5.79 17.06
CA SER A 110 0.76 5.72 15.87
C SER A 110 0.42 4.49 15.04
N TYR A 111 0.91 4.47 13.79
CA TYR A 111 0.90 3.28 12.94
C TYR A 111 1.74 2.15 13.53
N PRO A 112 1.49 0.89 13.12
CA PRO A 112 2.33 -0.25 13.45
C PRO A 112 3.82 0.02 13.19
N LYS A 113 4.65 -0.60 14.02
CA LYS A 113 6.11 -0.60 13.86
C LYS A 113 6.63 -2.02 13.88
N PHE A 114 7.85 -2.23 13.41
CA PHE A 114 8.47 -3.54 13.53
C PHE A 114 8.68 -3.90 15.00
N GLN A 115 8.54 -5.18 15.33
CA GLN A 115 8.72 -5.65 16.71
C GLN A 115 10.15 -5.42 17.25
N TRP A 116 11.15 -5.41 16.36
CA TRP A 116 12.56 -5.21 16.72
C TRP A 116 13.00 -3.75 16.78
N GLU A 117 12.16 -2.80 16.36
CA GLU A 117 12.48 -1.38 16.44
C GLU A 117 12.24 -0.84 17.86
N SER A 118 13.31 -0.29 18.46
CA SER A 118 13.33 0.34 19.78
C SER A 118 12.85 1.79 19.75
#